data_AF-A0A382YN04-F1
#
_entry.id   AF-A0A382YN04-F1
#
_cell.length_a   1.000
_cell.length_b   1.000
_cell.length_c   1.000
_cell.angle_alpha   90.00
_cell.angle_beta   90.00
_cell.angle_gamma   90.00
#
_symmetry.space_group_name_H-M   'P 1'
#
loop_
_entity.id
_entity.type
_entity.pdbx_description
1 polymer ?
#
loop_
_entity_poly.entity_id
_entity_poly.type
_entity_poly.pdbx_seq_one_letter_code
_entity_poly.pdbx_strand_id
1 'polypeptide(L)' 'MVIAECGVNHNGKIENALRLVKVAAEAGADIVKFQTF' A
#
# COMPACT_ATOMS: atom_id res chain seq x y z
N MET A 1 -15.76 -3.04 -2.74
CA MET A 1 -14.40 -3.28 -3.28
C MET A 1 -13.71 -1.94 -3.49
N VAL A 2 -12.80 -1.62 -2.59
CA VAL A 2 -11.97 -0.41 -2.52
C VAL A 2 -10.52 -0.83 -2.65
N ILE A 3 -9.76 -0.16 -3.54
CA ILE A 3 -8.35 -0.45 -3.78
C ILE A 3 -7.52 0.73 -3.28
N ALA A 4 -6.59 0.47 -2.36
CA ALA A 4 -5.58 1.44 -1.95
C ALA A 4 -4.38 1.40 -2.91
N GLU A 5 -4.24 2.43 -3.74
CA GLU A 5 -3.11 2.60 -4.66
C GLU A 5 -1.88 3.11 -3.91
N CYS A 6 -0.98 2.19 -3.55
CA CYS A 6 0.28 2.52 -2.90
C CYS A 6 1.39 2.84 -3.90
N GLY A 7 1.29 2.37 -5.15
CA GLY A 7 2.22 2.70 -6.24
C GLY A 7 3.68 2.54 -5.82
N VAL A 8 4.45 3.62 -5.92
CA VAL A 8 5.86 3.72 -5.49
C VAL A 8 6.05 4.50 -4.17
N ASN A 9 4.96 4.78 -3.43
CA ASN A 9 4.98 5.63 -2.23
C ASN A 9 5.80 5.04 -1.06
N HIS A 10 6.30 3.81 -1.20
CA HIS A 10 7.23 3.21 -0.25
C HIS A 10 8.66 3.76 -0.38
N ASN A 11 8.98 4.52 -1.44
CA ASN A 11 10.28 5.14 -1.67
C ASN A 11 11.45 4.13 -1.58
N GLY A 12 11.25 2.92 -2.09
CA GLY A 12 12.25 1.85 -2.07
C GLY A 12 12.55 1.22 -0.69
N LYS A 13 11.86 1.65 0.38
CA LYS A 13 12.06 1.13 1.74
C LYS A 13 10.97 0.15 2.12
N ILE A 14 11.35 -1.03 2.61
CA ILE A 14 10.40 -2.09 3.00
C ILE A 14 9.53 -1.66 4.19
N GLU A 15 10.10 -0.90 5.12
CA GLU A 15 9.41 -0.41 6.31
C GLU A 15 8.24 0.51 5.93
N ASN A 16 8.44 1.33 4.90
CA ASN A 16 7.38 2.19 4.37
C ASN A 16 6.30 1.37 3.65
N ALA A 17 6.66 0.33 2.90
CA ALA A 17 5.68 -0.56 2.25
C ALA A 17 4.79 -1.25 3.29
N LEU A 18 5.37 -1.76 4.36
CA LEU A 18 4.63 -2.36 5.48
C LEU A 18 3.71 -1.35 6.17
N ARG A 19 4.17 -0.12 6.37
CA ARG A 19 3.34 0.97 6.93
C ARG A 19 2.15 1.28 6.03
N LEU A 20 2.34 1.35 4.71
CA LEU A 20 1.27 1.60 3.74
C LEU A 20 0.21 0.49 3.76
N VAL A 21 0.64 -0.78 3.82
CA VAL A 21 -0.28 -1.92 3.95
C VAL A 21 -1.09 -1.82 5.24
N LYS A 22 -0.44 -1.50 6.36
CA LYS A 22 -1.11 -1.38 7.66
C LYS A 22 -2.18 -0.29 7.65
N VAL A 23 -1.85 0.90 7.14
CA VAL A 23 -2.81 2.02 7.05
C VAL A 23 -3.95 1.70 6.09
N ALA A 24 -3.69 1.02 4.97
CA ALA A 24 -4.75 0.62 4.05
C ALA A 24 -5.72 -0.40 4.68
N ALA A 25 -5.20 -1.34 5.46
CA ALA A 25 -6.03 -2.29 6.21
C ALA A 25 -6.86 -1.59 7.31
N GLU A 26 -6.25 -0.67 8.08
CA GLU A 26 -6.94 0.15 9.08
C GLU A 26 -8.05 1.02 8.47
N ALA A 27 -7.85 1.49 7.23
CA ALA A 27 -8.83 2.25 6.47
C ALA A 27 -9.94 1.38 5.84
N GLY A 28 -9.85 0.05 5.94
CA GLY A 28 -10.85 -0.88 5.40
C GLY A 28 -10.75 -1.08 3.88
N ALA A 29 -9.56 -0.93 3.28
CA ALA A 29 -9.37 -1.26 1.87
C ALA A 29 -9.43 -2.79 1.66
N ASP A 30 -10.07 -3.22 0.57
CA ASP A 30 -10.15 -4.63 0.20
C ASP A 30 -8.84 -5.14 -0.43
N ILE A 31 -8.13 -4.27 -1.16
CA ILE A 31 -6.89 -4.60 -1.88
C ILE A 31 -5.87 -3.45 -1.73
N VAL A 32 -4.60 -3.81 -1.57
CA VAL A 32 -3.47 -2.87 -1.68
C VAL A 32 -2.72 -3.16 -2.98
N LYS A 33 -2.50 -2.13 -3.80
CA LYS A 33 -1.81 -2.27 -5.09
C LYS A 33 -0.48 -1.51 -5.11
N PHE A 34 0.59 -2.22 -5.45
CA PHE A 34 1.91 -1.66 -5.76
C PHE A 34 2.17 -1.72 -7.27
N GLN A 35 3.14 -0.94 -7.75
CA GLN A 35 3.53 -0.92 -9.17
C GLN A 35 4.82 -1.70 -9.38
N THR A 36 4.86 -2.52 -10.44
CA THR A 36 6.04 -3.20 -10.95
C THR A 36 6.27 -2.76 -12.40
N PHE A 37 7.52 -2.59 -12.80
CA PHE A 37 7.94 -2.28 -14.18
C PHE A 37 8.81 -3.38 -14.74
#